data_AF-A0A9N9EPD2-F1
#
_entry.id   AF-A0A9N9EPD2-F1
#
_cell.length_a   1.000
_cell.length_b   1.000
_cell.length_c   1.000
_cell.angle_alpha   90.00
_cell.angle_beta   90.00
_cell.angle_gamma   90.00
#
_symmetry.space_group_name_H-M   'P 1'
#
loop_
_entity.id
_entity.type
_entity.pdbx_description
1 polymer ?
#
loop_
_entity_poly.entity_id
_entity_poly.type
_entity_poly.pdbx_seq_one_letter_code
_entity_poly.pdbx_strand_id
1 'polypeptide(L)'
;MSFSRPLSRASFSLSKKLTAKPLSTALPLARQIYPATITGAIRSLHASKSKSLKERLEELIPLKQEEIKQVKKEHGAKSLGNVTVDMVYGGMRGIKGLIWEGSVLDPEEGIEFRGLTIPDCRKRLPAADGGGEPLPEGLFWLLLTGEIPTKEQVDAISAEWAARSSIPSFVEDLIDRCPNTLHPMSQFSLAVTALQHDSSFAKAYQSGVNKSEYWQYAYEDAMDLISKLPAIAGRIYRNVYKDGKVPSIEMDKDYSYNLAKILGYSEDKDFVELLRLYLTIHSDHEGGNVSAHTMRLVGSALSDPYISFSACLNGLAGPLHG
;
A
#
# COMPACT_ATOMS: atom_id res chain seq x y z
N MET A 1 -10.16 37.68 -32.54
CA MET A 1 -10.77 36.85 -33.61
C MET A 1 -11.57 35.74 -32.94
N SER A 2 -12.88 35.85 -33.06
CA SER A 2 -13.89 34.98 -32.46
C SER A 2 -13.99 33.65 -33.24
N PHE A 3 -14.00 32.53 -32.52
CA PHE A 3 -14.50 31.25 -33.05
C PHE A 3 -15.43 30.61 -32.03
N SER A 4 -16.71 30.97 -32.15
CA SER A 4 -17.85 30.24 -31.61
C SER A 4 -18.23 29.11 -32.59
N ARG A 5 -18.33 27.87 -32.10
CA ARG A 5 -19.01 26.77 -32.79
C ARG A 5 -20.18 26.27 -31.93
N PRO A 6 -21.34 25.97 -32.52
CA PRO A 6 -22.55 25.67 -31.78
C PRO A 6 -22.65 24.18 -31.39
N LEU A 7 -23.11 23.93 -30.16
CA LEU A 7 -23.50 22.62 -29.66
C LEU A 7 -24.90 22.25 -30.19
N SER A 8 -24.97 21.21 -31.02
CA SER A 8 -26.21 20.57 -31.44
C SER A 8 -26.66 19.56 -30.38
N ARG A 9 -27.76 19.86 -29.68
CA ARG A 9 -28.48 18.93 -28.81
C ARG A 9 -29.24 17.91 -29.66
N ALA A 10 -28.89 16.63 -29.55
CA ALA A 10 -29.72 15.51 -29.98
C ALA A 10 -30.25 14.78 -28.75
N SER A 11 -31.54 14.96 -28.48
CA SER A 11 -32.31 14.24 -27.47
C SER A 11 -32.63 12.82 -27.96
N PHE A 12 -32.16 11.79 -27.25
CA PHE A 12 -32.66 10.43 -27.40
C PHE A 12 -33.40 10.01 -26.13
N SER A 13 -34.72 9.92 -26.26
CA SER A 13 -35.63 9.31 -25.29
C SER A 13 -35.70 7.81 -25.57
N LEU A 14 -35.35 6.98 -24.59
CA LEU A 14 -35.70 5.56 -24.59
C LEU A 14 -36.36 5.19 -23.26
N SER A 15 -37.69 5.28 -23.28
CA SER A 15 -38.59 4.67 -22.30
C SER A 15 -38.60 3.16 -22.49
N LYS A 16 -38.03 2.38 -21.56
CA LYS A 16 -38.31 0.94 -21.43
C LYS A 16 -39.23 0.70 -20.22
N LYS A 17 -40.47 0.31 -20.52
CA LYS A 17 -41.48 -0.18 -19.58
C LYS A 17 -41.03 -1.52 -18.99
N LEU A 18 -40.88 -1.59 -17.67
CA LEU A 18 -40.79 -2.84 -16.91
C LEU A 18 -42.19 -3.15 -16.35
N THR A 19 -42.79 -4.22 -16.86
CA THR A 19 -44.06 -4.76 -16.36
C THR A 19 -43.79 -5.75 -15.23
N ALA A 20 -44.21 -5.39 -14.02
CA ALA A 20 -44.25 -6.28 -12.86
C ALA A 20 -45.48 -7.21 -12.93
N LYS A 21 -45.29 -8.50 -12.63
CA LYS A 21 -46.37 -9.46 -12.32
C LYS A 21 -46.39 -9.73 -10.81
N PRO A 22 -47.56 -9.77 -10.15
CA PRO A 22 -47.65 -10.04 -8.72
C PRO A 22 -47.70 -11.55 -8.44
N LEU A 23 -47.02 -11.99 -7.38
CA LEU A 23 -47.22 -13.32 -6.78
C LEU A 23 -48.26 -13.23 -5.67
N SER A 24 -49.21 -14.16 -5.74
CA SER A 24 -50.38 -14.31 -4.87
C SER A 24 -50.08 -15.18 -3.66
N THR A 25 -50.45 -14.68 -2.48
CA THR A 25 -51.13 -15.36 -1.35
C THR A 25 -50.68 -16.77 -0.91
N ALA A 26 -50.26 -16.90 0.36
CA ALA A 26 -51.07 -17.49 1.45
C ALA A 26 -50.20 -17.92 2.67
N LEU A 27 -50.59 -17.43 3.85
CA LEU A 27 -50.35 -17.98 5.20
C LEU A 27 -51.72 -18.50 5.71
N PRO A 28 -51.87 -19.17 6.88
CA PRO A 28 -50.89 -19.67 7.86
C PRO A 28 -51.19 -21.12 8.36
N LEU A 29 -50.31 -21.70 9.19
CA LEU A 29 -50.76 -22.60 10.27
C LEU A 29 -49.76 -22.67 11.42
N ALA A 30 -50.27 -22.43 12.62
CA ALA A 30 -49.58 -22.40 13.89
C ALA A 30 -49.22 -23.80 14.41
N ARG A 31 -48.12 -23.91 15.18
CA ARG A 31 -47.93 -24.89 16.27
C ARG A 31 -46.73 -24.47 17.13
N GLN A 32 -47.03 -24.03 18.36
CA GLN A 32 -46.81 -24.74 19.63
C GLN A 32 -45.43 -24.46 20.25
N ILE A 33 -45.50 -23.71 21.36
CA ILE A 33 -44.43 -23.36 22.28
C ILE A 33 -44.20 -24.55 23.21
N TYR A 34 -42.94 -24.98 23.37
CA TYR A 34 -42.47 -25.81 24.48
C TYR A 34 -41.31 -25.09 25.19
N PRO A 35 -41.26 -25.08 26.54
CA PRO A 35 -40.19 -24.42 27.27
C PRO A 35 -38.98 -25.35 27.38
N ALA A 36 -37.79 -24.89 27.01
CA ALA A 36 -36.53 -25.57 27.29
C ALA A 36 -35.68 -24.72 28.23
N THR A 37 -35.61 -25.22 29.47
CA THR A 37 -34.65 -25.00 30.54
C THR A 37 -33.37 -24.22 30.18
N ILE A 38 -33.14 -23.12 30.90
CA ILE A 38 -31.89 -22.38 30.95
C ILE A 38 -30.88 -23.18 31.77
N THR A 39 -30.00 -23.90 31.10
CA THR A 39 -28.74 -24.38 31.69
C THR A 39 -27.64 -23.44 31.23
N GLY A 40 -27.17 -22.59 32.15
CA GLY A 40 -26.09 -21.65 31.91
C GLY A 40 -24.78 -22.38 31.63
N ALA A 41 -24.43 -22.51 30.35
CA ALA A 41 -23.07 -22.75 29.92
C ALA A 41 -22.42 -21.39 29.70
N ILE A 42 -21.54 -20.99 30.61
CA ILE A 42 -20.61 -19.89 30.39
C ILE A 42 -19.71 -20.31 29.23
N ARG A 43 -20.07 -19.92 28.00
CA ARG A 43 -19.14 -19.91 26.88
C ARG A 43 -18.09 -18.87 27.23
N SER A 44 -16.92 -19.33 27.65
CA SER A 44 -15.69 -18.56 27.57
C SER A 44 -15.57 -18.06 26.13
N LEU A 45 -15.83 -16.76 25.93
CA LEU A 45 -15.44 -16.06 24.73
C LEU A 45 -13.92 -15.98 24.75
N HIS A 46 -13.25 -17.04 24.32
CA HIS A 46 -11.90 -16.89 23.78
C HIS A 46 -12.06 -16.01 22.54
N ALA A 47 -11.84 -14.71 22.69
CA ALA A 47 -11.61 -13.84 21.56
C ALA A 47 -10.43 -14.45 20.80
N SER A 48 -10.70 -15.01 19.61
CA SER A 48 -9.66 -15.44 18.69
C SER A 48 -8.73 -14.25 18.49
N LYS A 49 -7.49 -14.34 18.98
CA LYS A 49 -6.46 -13.31 18.74
C LYS A 49 -6.43 -13.02 17.23
N SER A 50 -6.50 -11.74 16.83
CA SER A 50 -6.39 -11.40 15.42
C SER A 50 -5.03 -11.86 14.91
N LYS A 51 -5.01 -12.50 13.74
CA LYS A 51 -3.76 -12.94 13.11
C LYS A 51 -2.90 -11.73 12.76
N SER A 52 -1.59 -11.89 12.86
CA SER A 52 -0.63 -10.94 12.32
C SER A 52 -0.72 -10.86 10.79
N LEU A 53 -0.20 -9.79 10.22
CA LEU A 53 -0.14 -9.61 8.76
C LEU A 53 0.66 -10.75 8.09
N LYS A 54 1.78 -11.15 8.68
CA LYS A 54 2.64 -12.22 8.14
C LYS A 54 1.93 -13.58 8.15
N GLU A 55 1.27 -13.93 9.25
CA GLU A 55 0.45 -15.17 9.33
C GLU A 55 -0.69 -15.13 8.29
N ARG A 56 -1.33 -13.97 8.10
CA ARG A 56 -2.39 -13.86 7.09
C ARG A 56 -1.85 -14.02 5.67
N LEU A 57 -0.69 -13.45 5.37
CA LEU A 57 -0.02 -13.62 4.08
C LEU A 57 0.36 -15.07 3.82
N GLU A 58 0.84 -15.80 4.83
CA GLU A 58 1.18 -17.21 4.72
C GLU A 58 -0.03 -18.07 4.28
N GLU A 59 -1.24 -17.70 4.71
CA GLU A 59 -2.48 -18.34 4.29
C GLU A 59 -2.92 -17.98 2.86
N LEU A 60 -2.68 -16.74 2.44
CA LEU A 60 -3.12 -16.21 1.14
C LEU A 60 -2.19 -16.60 -0.01
N ILE A 61 -0.89 -16.72 0.24
CA ILE A 61 0.12 -16.96 -0.80
C ILE A 61 -0.14 -18.27 -1.58
N PRO A 62 -0.42 -19.43 -0.94
CA PRO A 62 -0.71 -20.67 -1.67
C PRO A 62 -1.93 -20.56 -2.57
N LEU A 63 -2.98 -19.84 -2.13
CA LEU A 63 -4.19 -19.62 -2.92
C LEU A 63 -3.87 -18.81 -4.18
N LYS A 64 -3.09 -17.73 -4.05
CA LYS A 64 -2.69 -16.90 -5.19
C LYS A 64 -1.74 -17.62 -6.13
N GLN A 65 -0.86 -18.48 -5.61
CA GLN A 65 0.02 -19.33 -6.44
C GLN A 65 -0.79 -20.29 -7.32
N GLU A 66 -1.82 -20.94 -6.77
CA GLU A 66 -2.68 -21.83 -7.55
C GLU A 66 -3.54 -21.06 -8.56
N GLU A 67 -4.05 -19.87 -8.19
CA GLU A 67 -4.74 -18.97 -9.13
C GLU A 67 -3.86 -18.63 -10.33
N ILE A 68 -2.63 -18.17 -10.11
CA ILE A 68 -1.68 -17.82 -11.17
C ILE A 68 -1.37 -19.05 -12.04
N LYS A 69 -1.18 -20.22 -11.43
CA LYS A 69 -0.92 -21.47 -12.15
C LYS A 69 -2.12 -21.84 -13.03
N GLN A 70 -3.35 -21.68 -12.56
CA GLN A 70 -4.55 -21.93 -13.34
C GLN A 70 -4.69 -20.94 -14.50
N VAL A 71 -4.47 -19.65 -14.27
CA VAL A 71 -4.48 -18.62 -15.33
C VAL A 71 -3.45 -18.95 -16.41
N LYS A 72 -2.23 -19.34 -16.03
CA LYS A 72 -1.19 -19.73 -17.01
C LYS A 72 -1.55 -21.01 -17.76
N LYS A 73 -2.21 -21.97 -17.12
CA LYS A 73 -2.68 -23.21 -17.74
C LYS A 73 -3.78 -22.93 -18.77
N GLU A 74 -4.74 -22.07 -18.46
CA GLU A 74 -5.89 -21.78 -19.33
C GLU A 74 -5.58 -20.74 -20.42
N HIS A 75 -4.71 -19.78 -20.12
CA HIS A 75 -4.54 -18.58 -20.94
C HIS A 75 -3.07 -18.24 -21.27
N GLY A 76 -2.10 -19.10 -20.94
CA GLY A 76 -0.67 -18.80 -21.11
C GLY A 76 -0.23 -18.49 -22.54
N ALA A 77 -0.96 -18.97 -23.56
CA ALA A 77 -0.69 -18.68 -24.97
C ALA A 77 -1.57 -17.54 -25.55
N LYS A 78 -2.44 -16.92 -24.74
CA LYS A 78 -3.36 -15.88 -25.19
C LYS A 78 -2.59 -14.57 -25.43
N SER A 79 -2.71 -14.01 -26.63
CA SER A 79 -2.16 -12.69 -26.94
C SER A 79 -2.87 -11.60 -26.14
N LEU A 80 -2.10 -10.67 -25.57
CA LEU A 80 -2.60 -9.47 -24.87
C LEU A 80 -2.58 -8.21 -25.74
N GLY A 81 -2.12 -8.31 -26.99
CA GLY A 81 -1.97 -7.20 -27.93
C GLY A 81 -0.81 -7.43 -28.89
N ASN A 82 -0.68 -6.55 -29.88
CA ASN A 82 0.45 -6.54 -30.81
C ASN A 82 1.52 -5.57 -30.31
N VAL A 83 2.79 -5.86 -30.61
CA VAL A 83 3.92 -4.94 -30.40
C VAL A 83 4.32 -4.36 -31.74
N THR A 84 4.41 -3.04 -31.83
CA THR A 84 4.80 -2.31 -33.04
C THR A 84 6.14 -1.61 -32.84
N VAL A 85 6.78 -1.19 -33.94
CA VAL A 85 8.05 -0.45 -33.91
C VAL A 85 7.93 0.85 -33.12
N ASP A 86 6.81 1.58 -33.28
CA ASP A 86 6.56 2.83 -32.55
C ASP A 86 6.45 2.62 -31.05
N MET A 87 5.87 1.50 -30.60
CA MET A 87 5.79 1.17 -29.18
C MET A 87 7.17 0.88 -28.59
N VAL A 88 8.07 0.27 -29.36
CA VAL A 88 9.46 -0.01 -28.95
C VAL A 88 10.26 1.29 -28.81
N TYR A 89 10.23 2.16 -29.83
CA TYR A 89 10.90 3.47 -29.75
C TYR A 89 10.23 4.43 -28.77
N GLY A 90 8.93 4.29 -28.54
CA GLY A 90 8.13 5.13 -27.66
C GLY A 90 8.14 4.72 -26.19
N GLY A 91 9.07 3.86 -25.76
CA GLY A 91 9.21 3.47 -24.35
C GLY A 91 8.08 2.57 -23.85
N MET A 92 7.72 1.54 -24.63
CA MET A 92 6.66 0.57 -24.32
C MET A 92 5.25 1.17 -24.18
N ARG A 93 5.01 2.35 -24.77
CA ARG A 93 3.70 3.01 -24.75
C ARG A 93 2.60 2.06 -25.25
N GLY A 94 1.60 1.78 -24.40
CA GLY A 94 0.48 0.91 -24.73
C GLY A 94 0.77 -0.60 -24.70
N ILE A 95 1.99 -1.02 -24.34
CA ILE A 95 2.33 -2.44 -24.17
C ILE A 95 1.95 -2.89 -22.76
N LYS A 96 1.13 -3.94 -22.66
CA LYS A 96 0.85 -4.65 -21.41
C LYS A 96 2.03 -5.56 -21.06
N GLY A 97 3.03 -5.00 -20.36
CA GLY A 97 4.34 -5.64 -20.17
C GLY A 97 4.60 -6.29 -18.81
N LEU A 98 3.82 -5.97 -17.77
CA LEU A 98 4.04 -6.48 -16.42
C LEU A 98 2.74 -6.71 -15.65
N ILE A 99 2.83 -7.48 -14.56
CA ILE A 99 1.75 -7.71 -13.61
C ILE A 99 2.00 -6.86 -12.37
N TRP A 100 0.96 -6.13 -11.94
CA TRP A 100 0.90 -5.37 -10.70
C TRP A 100 -0.45 -5.64 -10.05
N GLU A 101 -0.45 -6.07 -8.79
CA GLU A 101 -1.64 -6.63 -8.13
C GLU A 101 -2.29 -5.65 -7.13
N GLY A 102 -1.53 -4.65 -6.66
CA GLY A 102 -1.97 -3.75 -5.58
C GLY A 102 -3.01 -2.73 -6.02
N SER A 103 -2.85 -2.19 -7.23
CA SER A 103 -3.73 -1.17 -7.79
C SER A 103 -3.90 -1.29 -9.30
N VAL A 104 -5.03 -0.79 -9.79
CA VAL A 104 -5.40 -0.70 -11.21
C VAL A 104 -6.15 0.61 -11.43
N LEU A 105 -5.89 1.29 -12.54
CA LEU A 105 -6.60 2.51 -12.92
C LEU A 105 -7.91 2.16 -13.66
N ASP A 106 -9.05 2.51 -13.06
CA ASP A 106 -10.33 2.57 -13.78
C ASP A 106 -10.41 3.90 -14.56
N PRO A 107 -10.81 3.88 -15.85
CA PRO A 107 -10.86 5.08 -16.68
C PRO A 107 -11.93 6.11 -16.26
N GLU A 108 -12.94 5.71 -15.49
CA GLU A 108 -14.04 6.58 -15.04
C GLU A 108 -13.91 6.93 -13.55
N GLU A 109 -13.58 5.95 -12.71
CA GLU A 109 -13.55 6.11 -11.24
C GLU A 109 -12.16 6.45 -10.69
N GLY A 110 -11.11 6.35 -11.52
CA GLY A 110 -9.73 6.62 -11.14
C GLY A 110 -9.02 5.42 -10.53
N ILE A 111 -7.99 5.67 -9.72
CA ILE A 111 -7.16 4.61 -9.16
C ILE A 111 -7.93 3.80 -8.12
N GLU A 112 -7.88 2.48 -8.23
CA GLU A 112 -8.45 1.55 -7.27
C GLU A 112 -7.35 0.77 -6.53
N PHE A 113 -7.46 0.69 -5.20
CA PHE A 113 -6.60 -0.14 -4.36
C PHE A 113 -7.32 -1.45 -4.09
N ARG A 114 -6.83 -2.55 -4.70
CA ARG A 114 -7.48 -3.87 -4.62
C ARG A 114 -8.99 -3.84 -4.93
N GLY A 115 -9.37 -3.07 -5.94
CA GLY A 115 -10.77 -2.92 -6.38
C GLY A 115 -11.60 -1.94 -5.53
N LEU A 116 -10.97 -1.12 -4.69
CA LEU A 116 -11.64 -0.08 -3.92
C LEU A 116 -11.21 1.31 -4.40
N THR A 117 -12.20 2.14 -4.73
CA THR A 117 -11.97 3.54 -5.06
C THR A 117 -11.46 4.32 -3.84
N ILE A 118 -10.84 5.49 -4.05
CA ILE A 118 -10.42 6.36 -2.94
C ILE A 118 -11.59 6.68 -1.97
N PRO A 119 -12.81 7.04 -2.44
CA PRO A 119 -13.97 7.20 -1.56
C PRO A 119 -14.31 5.94 -0.74
N ASP A 120 -14.23 4.75 -1.33
CA ASP A 120 -14.46 3.50 -0.60
C ASP A 120 -13.40 3.27 0.48
N CYS A 121 -12.13 3.53 0.17
CA CYS A 121 -11.03 3.47 1.12
C CYS A 121 -11.25 4.42 2.30
N ARG A 122 -11.59 5.70 2.06
CA ARG A 122 -11.89 6.67 3.13
C ARG A 122 -13.05 6.25 4.01
N LYS A 123 -14.05 5.55 3.44
CA LYS A 123 -15.21 5.06 4.20
C LYS A 123 -14.94 3.81 5.02
N ARG A 124 -14.04 2.93 4.55
CA ARG A 124 -13.91 1.55 5.05
C ARG A 124 -12.62 1.29 5.82
N LEU A 125 -11.55 2.01 5.53
CA LEU A 125 -10.29 1.84 6.25
C LEU A 125 -10.37 2.51 7.63
N PRO A 126 -9.77 1.90 8.67
CA PRO A 126 -9.71 2.52 9.99
C PRO A 126 -8.99 3.88 9.97
N ALA A 127 -9.56 4.84 10.69
CA ALA A 127 -8.95 6.14 10.98
C ALA A 127 -8.35 6.13 12.40
N ALA A 128 -7.54 7.14 12.71
CA ALA A 128 -7.08 7.36 14.08
C ALA A 128 -8.23 7.75 15.01
N ASP A 129 -8.05 7.56 16.32
CA ASP A 129 -9.05 7.95 17.32
C ASP A 129 -9.30 9.47 17.27
N GLY A 130 -10.53 9.86 16.95
CA GLY A 130 -10.91 11.26 16.76
C GLY A 130 -10.46 11.89 15.43
N GLY A 131 -9.86 11.11 14.53
CA GLY A 131 -9.57 11.51 13.15
C GLY A 131 -10.68 11.10 12.17
N GLY A 132 -10.61 11.63 10.95
CA GLY A 132 -11.52 11.36 9.84
C GLY A 132 -10.84 10.78 8.60
N GLU A 133 -9.52 10.85 8.48
CA GLU A 133 -8.77 10.30 7.35
C GLU A 133 -8.23 8.88 7.60
N PRO A 134 -8.19 8.03 6.55
CA PRO A 134 -7.72 6.65 6.66
C PRO A 134 -6.24 6.59 7.03
N LEU A 135 -5.88 5.60 7.85
CA LEU A 135 -4.49 5.35 8.24
C LEU A 135 -3.72 4.61 7.13
N PRO A 136 -2.49 5.02 6.78
CA PRO A 136 -1.68 4.35 5.76
C PRO A 136 -1.33 2.89 6.13
N GLU A 137 -1.27 2.56 7.42
CA GLU A 137 -1.19 1.20 7.95
C GLU A 137 -2.33 0.31 7.42
N GLY A 138 -3.55 0.86 7.42
CA GLY A 138 -4.73 0.15 6.94
C GLY A 138 -4.70 -0.05 5.43
N LEU A 139 -4.19 0.93 4.69
CA LEU A 139 -3.98 0.78 3.26
C LEU A 139 -2.89 -0.25 2.95
N PHE A 140 -1.79 -0.28 3.70
CA PHE A 140 -0.74 -1.27 3.55
C PHE A 140 -1.26 -2.70 3.75
N TRP A 141 -2.09 -2.91 4.77
CA TRP A 141 -2.79 -4.20 4.97
C TRP A 141 -3.66 -4.56 3.75
N LEU A 142 -4.47 -3.61 3.27
CA LEU A 142 -5.32 -3.81 2.10
C LEU A 142 -4.48 -4.19 0.88
N LEU A 143 -3.42 -3.46 0.57
CA LEU A 143 -2.56 -3.73 -0.59
C LEU A 143 -1.93 -5.11 -0.53
N LEU A 144 -1.53 -5.59 0.65
CA LEU A 144 -0.91 -6.90 0.80
C LEU A 144 -1.91 -8.07 0.81
N THR A 145 -3.09 -7.89 1.40
CA THR A 145 -4.04 -8.99 1.64
C THR A 145 -5.24 -8.99 0.70
N GLY A 146 -5.60 -7.83 0.14
CA GLY A 146 -6.89 -7.62 -0.54
C GLY A 146 -8.08 -7.47 0.41
N GLU A 147 -7.84 -7.40 1.72
CA GLU A 147 -8.87 -7.40 2.76
C GLU A 147 -8.89 -6.06 3.51
N ILE A 148 -10.07 -5.62 3.97
CA ILE A 148 -10.17 -4.46 4.86
C ILE A 148 -9.71 -4.90 6.26
N PRO A 149 -8.70 -4.25 6.86
CA PRO A 149 -8.26 -4.59 8.22
C PRO A 149 -9.26 -4.15 9.29
N THR A 150 -9.26 -4.85 10.42
CA THR A 150 -9.88 -4.35 11.66
C THR A 150 -9.02 -3.27 12.32
N LYS A 151 -9.59 -2.53 13.26
CA LYS A 151 -8.82 -1.53 14.04
C LYS A 151 -7.66 -2.18 14.79
N GLU A 152 -7.86 -3.36 15.38
CA GLU A 152 -6.81 -4.08 16.12
C GLU A 152 -5.63 -4.47 15.21
N GLN A 153 -5.90 -4.80 13.94
CA GLN A 153 -4.87 -5.10 12.96
C GLN A 153 -4.08 -3.85 12.55
N VAL A 154 -4.75 -2.71 12.40
CA VAL A 154 -4.11 -1.41 12.12
C VAL A 154 -3.27 -0.94 13.30
N ASP A 155 -3.79 -1.06 14.52
CA ASP A 155 -3.06 -0.71 15.75
C ASP A 155 -1.83 -1.62 15.92
N ALA A 156 -1.92 -2.91 15.55
CA ALA A 156 -0.78 -3.83 15.55
C ALA A 156 0.31 -3.45 14.54
N ILE A 157 -0.06 -3.04 13.32
CA ILE A 157 0.92 -2.52 12.34
C ILE A 157 1.58 -1.24 12.87
N SER A 158 0.80 -0.32 13.43
CA SER A 158 1.32 0.94 13.99
C SER A 158 2.39 0.67 15.05
N ALA A 159 2.09 -0.25 15.98
CA ALA A 159 3.03 -0.65 17.04
C ALA A 159 4.28 -1.37 16.47
N GLU A 160 4.10 -2.23 15.47
CA GLU A 160 5.20 -2.94 14.82
C GLU A 160 6.14 -1.97 14.08
N TRP A 161 5.59 -1.00 13.35
CA TRP A 161 6.40 0.01 12.66
C TRP A 161 7.11 0.95 13.64
N ALA A 162 6.44 1.38 14.72
CA ALA A 162 7.09 2.16 15.75
C ALA A 162 8.27 1.39 16.39
N ALA A 163 8.11 0.09 16.66
CA ALA A 163 9.15 -0.76 17.24
C ALA A 163 10.35 -1.00 16.30
N ARG A 164 10.15 -0.96 14.99
CA ARG A 164 11.19 -1.17 13.96
C ARG A 164 11.82 0.13 13.44
N SER A 165 11.40 1.29 13.97
CA SER A 165 11.71 2.62 13.42
C SER A 165 13.16 3.10 13.62
N SER A 166 13.92 2.48 14.53
CA SER A 166 15.30 2.90 14.81
C SER A 166 16.21 2.69 13.59
N ILE A 167 17.01 3.70 13.26
CA ILE A 167 18.04 3.61 12.23
C ILE A 167 19.43 3.43 12.86
N PRO A 168 20.35 2.67 12.22
CA PRO A 168 21.71 2.52 12.71
C PRO A 168 22.47 3.85 12.76
N SER A 169 23.35 4.03 13.76
CA SER A 169 24.11 5.28 13.93
C SER A 169 24.95 5.66 12.71
N PHE A 170 25.51 4.68 11.99
CA PHE A 170 26.29 4.95 10.77
C PHE A 170 25.43 5.56 9.64
N VAL A 171 24.12 5.26 9.61
CA VAL A 171 23.18 5.87 8.66
C VAL A 171 22.84 7.28 9.08
N GLU A 172 22.69 7.55 10.38
CA GLU A 172 22.54 8.90 10.91
C GLU A 172 23.74 9.78 10.55
N ASP A 173 24.95 9.28 10.84
CA ASP A 173 26.21 9.96 10.52
C ASP A 173 26.35 10.22 9.01
N LEU A 174 25.89 9.30 8.18
CA LEU A 174 25.94 9.45 6.71
C LEU A 174 25.02 10.59 6.24
N ILE A 175 23.81 10.68 6.79
CA ILE A 175 22.85 11.75 6.48
C ILE A 175 23.38 13.10 7.01
N ASP A 176 23.87 13.14 8.24
CA ASP A 176 24.34 14.36 8.89
C ASP A 176 25.61 14.95 8.24
N ARG A 177 26.38 14.12 7.53
CA ARG A 177 27.57 14.55 6.77
C ARG A 177 27.27 14.98 5.34
N CYS A 178 26.05 14.76 4.85
CA CYS A 178 25.68 15.26 3.53
C CYS A 178 25.71 16.80 3.53
N PRO A 179 26.25 17.46 2.49
CA PRO A 179 26.15 18.91 2.40
C PRO A 179 24.67 19.29 2.23
N ASN A 180 24.22 20.36 2.87
CA ASN A 180 22.83 20.82 2.77
C ASN A 180 22.41 21.21 1.34
N THR A 181 23.36 21.36 0.42
CA THR A 181 23.13 21.61 -1.01
C THR A 181 22.90 20.33 -1.84
N LEU A 182 23.17 19.14 -1.29
CA LEU A 182 22.85 17.88 -1.95
C LEU A 182 21.34 17.68 -1.95
N HIS A 183 20.77 17.39 -3.13
CA HIS A 183 19.32 17.27 -3.28
C HIS A 183 18.73 16.25 -2.28
N PRO A 184 17.61 16.56 -1.58
CA PRO A 184 17.04 15.69 -0.55
C PRO A 184 16.77 14.26 -1.03
N MET A 185 16.30 14.07 -2.28
CA MET A 185 16.10 12.73 -2.85
C MET A 185 17.39 11.93 -3.01
N SER A 186 18.52 12.61 -3.29
CA SER A 186 19.83 11.95 -3.37
C SER A 186 20.31 11.52 -1.98
N GLN A 187 20.11 12.36 -0.96
CA GLN A 187 20.37 11.99 0.43
C GLN A 187 19.50 10.81 0.87
N PHE A 188 18.23 10.80 0.45
CA PHE A 188 17.28 9.76 0.82
C PHE A 188 17.64 8.41 0.20
N SER A 189 17.94 8.38 -1.10
CA SER A 189 18.39 7.18 -1.79
C SER A 189 19.69 6.63 -1.23
N LEU A 190 20.65 7.51 -0.91
CA LEU A 190 21.91 7.14 -0.24
C LEU A 190 21.65 6.46 1.11
N ALA A 191 20.83 7.05 1.96
CA ALA A 191 20.51 6.51 3.28
C ALA A 191 19.77 5.16 3.20
N VAL A 192 18.80 5.03 2.28
CA VAL A 192 18.10 3.75 2.06
C VAL A 192 19.05 2.67 1.53
N THR A 193 19.97 3.02 0.64
CA THR A 193 21.02 2.08 0.18
C THR A 193 21.88 1.62 1.36
N ALA A 194 22.23 2.53 2.28
CA ALA A 194 23.05 2.21 3.44
C ALA A 194 22.36 1.25 4.43
N LEU A 195 21.02 1.30 4.54
CA LEU A 195 20.25 0.34 5.35
C LEU A 195 20.37 -1.12 4.86
N GLN A 196 20.77 -1.33 3.61
CA GLN A 196 20.97 -2.66 3.04
C GLN A 196 21.93 -3.53 3.85
N HIS A 197 22.88 -2.91 4.58
CA HIS A 197 23.80 -3.60 5.50
C HIS A 197 23.09 -4.63 6.40
N ASP A 198 21.88 -4.30 6.84
CA ASP A 198 21.11 -5.14 7.77
C ASP A 198 20.10 -6.07 7.08
N SER A 199 20.04 -6.11 5.74
CA SER A 199 19.10 -6.92 4.98
C SER A 199 19.10 -8.39 5.40
N SER A 200 17.94 -8.85 5.85
CA SER A 200 17.66 -10.23 6.19
C SER A 200 17.54 -11.08 4.92
N PHE A 201 16.96 -10.53 3.86
CA PHE A 201 16.83 -11.24 2.58
C PHE A 201 18.19 -11.56 1.97
N ALA A 202 19.11 -10.59 1.91
CA ALA A 202 20.44 -10.79 1.35
C ALA A 202 21.22 -11.88 2.10
N LYS A 203 21.19 -11.86 3.44
CA LYS A 203 21.83 -12.87 4.30
C LYS A 203 21.20 -14.26 4.11
N ALA A 204 19.87 -14.35 4.04
CA ALA A 204 19.16 -15.61 3.87
C ALA A 204 19.42 -16.22 2.49
N TYR A 205 19.45 -15.40 1.44
CA TYR A 205 19.77 -15.85 0.09
C TYR A 205 21.19 -16.41 -0.02
N GLN A 206 22.18 -15.70 0.54
CA GLN A 206 23.58 -16.19 0.60
C GLN A 206 23.71 -17.50 1.40
N SER A 207 22.84 -17.69 2.40
CA SER A 207 22.79 -18.92 3.20
C SER A 207 22.04 -20.08 2.50
N GLY A 208 21.52 -19.87 1.29
CA GLY A 208 20.90 -20.92 0.48
C GLY A 208 19.47 -21.27 0.87
N VAL A 209 18.69 -20.32 1.39
CA VAL A 209 17.28 -20.57 1.76
C VAL A 209 16.42 -20.97 0.56
N ASN A 210 15.32 -21.70 0.78
CA ASN A 210 14.47 -22.16 -0.31
C ASN A 210 13.77 -20.97 -0.99
N LYS A 211 13.62 -21.05 -2.32
CA LYS A 211 12.85 -20.08 -3.11
C LYS A 211 11.43 -19.86 -2.61
N SER A 212 10.76 -20.88 -2.06
CA SER A 212 9.42 -20.74 -1.49
C SER A 212 9.37 -19.86 -0.24
N GLU A 213 10.51 -19.61 0.40
CA GLU A 213 10.64 -18.85 1.66
C GLU A 213 11.15 -17.42 1.43
N TYR A 214 11.57 -17.07 0.21
CA TYR A 214 12.07 -15.75 -0.16
C TYR A 214 11.16 -14.61 0.30
N TRP A 215 9.85 -14.77 0.15
CA TRP A 215 8.88 -13.75 0.54
C TRP A 215 8.90 -13.42 2.03
N GLN A 216 9.28 -14.37 2.89
CA GLN A 216 9.30 -14.17 4.34
C GLN A 216 10.38 -13.17 4.75
N TYR A 217 11.54 -13.23 4.11
CA TYR A 217 12.65 -12.31 4.38
C TYR A 217 12.47 -10.98 3.65
N ALA A 218 11.88 -11.01 2.45
CA ALA A 218 11.48 -9.78 1.76
C ALA A 218 10.40 -9.01 2.55
N TYR A 219 9.50 -9.71 3.22
CA TYR A 219 8.51 -9.12 4.14
C TYR A 219 9.20 -8.42 5.32
N GLU A 220 10.15 -9.07 5.99
CA GLU A 220 10.87 -8.44 7.12
C GLU A 220 11.62 -7.19 6.67
N ASP A 221 12.36 -7.27 5.56
CA ASP A 221 13.10 -6.12 5.03
C ASP A 221 12.17 -4.98 4.58
N ALA A 222 11.00 -5.29 4.00
CA ALA A 222 10.02 -4.27 3.63
C ALA A 222 9.37 -3.60 4.85
N MET A 223 9.03 -4.38 5.88
CA MET A 223 8.49 -3.84 7.14
C MET A 223 9.51 -2.94 7.84
N ASP A 224 10.76 -3.39 7.96
CA ASP A 224 11.84 -2.61 8.53
C ASP A 224 12.12 -1.33 7.73
N LEU A 225 12.16 -1.44 6.40
CA LEU A 225 12.38 -0.29 5.52
C LEU A 225 11.31 0.78 5.74
N ILE A 226 10.02 0.43 5.59
CA ILE A 226 8.90 1.36 5.75
C ILE A 226 8.96 2.06 7.11
N SER A 227 9.22 1.29 8.17
CA SER A 227 9.32 1.78 9.55
C SER A 227 10.41 2.85 9.74
N LYS A 228 11.51 2.74 9.00
CA LYS A 228 12.69 3.62 9.11
C LYS A 228 12.61 4.86 8.22
N LEU A 229 11.73 4.89 7.21
CA LEU A 229 11.62 6.01 6.27
C LEU A 229 11.33 7.37 6.95
N PRO A 230 10.45 7.48 7.98
CA PRO A 230 10.16 8.77 8.61
C PRO A 230 11.37 9.36 9.33
N ALA A 231 12.16 8.52 10.00
CA ALA A 231 13.39 8.94 10.66
C ALA A 231 14.41 9.49 9.65
N ILE A 232 14.57 8.81 8.51
CA ILE A 232 15.48 9.26 7.44
C ILE A 232 14.98 10.55 6.79
N ALA A 233 13.74 10.55 6.29
CA ALA A 233 13.16 11.70 5.58
C ALA A 233 13.10 12.94 6.49
N GLY A 234 12.73 12.73 7.76
CA GLY A 234 12.66 13.76 8.77
C GLY A 234 14.03 14.33 9.15
N ARG A 235 15.06 13.48 9.31
CA ARG A 235 16.44 13.92 9.52
C ARG A 235 16.95 14.77 8.36
N ILE A 236 16.74 14.33 7.13
CA ILE A 236 17.08 15.09 5.91
C ILE A 236 16.36 16.45 5.91
N TYR A 237 15.04 16.46 6.12
CA TYR A 237 14.26 17.70 6.18
C TYR A 237 14.82 18.67 7.23
N ARG A 238 15.17 18.16 8.41
CA ARG A 238 15.70 19.00 9.49
C ARG A 238 17.11 19.50 9.24
N ASN A 239 17.98 18.70 8.65
CA ASN A 239 19.34 19.12 8.30
C ASN A 239 19.33 20.23 7.23
N VAL A 240 18.44 20.09 6.24
CA VAL A 240 18.36 21.04 5.13
C VAL A 240 17.59 22.31 5.49
N TYR A 241 16.49 22.21 6.27
CA TYR A 241 15.54 23.32 6.45
C TYR A 241 15.34 23.76 7.91
N LYS A 242 15.90 23.06 8.90
CA LYS A 242 15.70 23.34 10.34
C LYS A 242 17.03 23.25 11.12
N ASP A 243 16.97 22.70 12.33
CA ASP A 243 18.06 22.65 13.32
C ASP A 243 18.80 21.30 13.37
N GLY A 244 18.50 20.38 12.45
CA GLY A 244 19.05 19.02 12.40
C GLY A 244 18.64 18.08 13.54
N LYS A 245 17.79 18.50 14.49
CA LYS A 245 17.46 17.68 15.68
C LYS A 245 16.21 16.85 15.46
N VAL A 246 16.36 15.53 15.41
CA VAL A 246 15.24 14.59 15.21
C VAL A 246 14.59 14.22 16.57
N PRO A 247 13.30 14.50 16.77
CA PRO A 247 12.55 14.02 17.94
C PRO A 247 12.42 12.50 17.96
N SER A 248 12.23 11.91 19.15
CA SER A 248 11.97 10.48 19.28
C SER A 248 10.56 10.10 18.81
N ILE A 249 10.46 8.90 18.24
CA ILE A 249 9.20 8.23 17.90
C ILE A 249 8.38 7.98 19.17
N GLU A 250 7.07 8.15 19.07
CA GLU A 250 6.08 7.77 20.08
C GLU A 250 5.51 6.40 19.74
N MET A 251 5.70 5.45 20.65
CA MET A 251 5.37 4.03 20.43
C MET A 251 3.87 3.75 20.40
N ASP A 252 3.06 4.67 20.95
CA ASP A 252 1.60 4.59 21.03
C ASP A 252 0.90 5.42 19.94
N LYS A 253 1.65 5.92 18.94
CA LYS A 253 1.12 6.76 17.85
C LYS A 253 1.27 6.10 16.50
N ASP A 254 0.38 6.46 15.58
CA ASP A 254 0.44 6.02 14.18
C ASP A 254 1.63 6.62 13.43
N TYR A 255 1.92 6.03 12.28
CA TYR A 255 3.01 6.37 11.39
C TYR A 255 3.00 7.83 10.95
N SER A 256 1.82 8.34 10.59
CA SER A 256 1.67 9.70 10.06
C SER A 256 1.85 10.75 11.15
N TYR A 257 1.34 10.50 12.36
CA TYR A 257 1.60 11.37 13.51
C TYR A 257 3.10 11.41 13.83
N ASN A 258 3.77 10.26 13.85
CA ASN A 258 5.20 10.20 14.11
C ASN A 258 6.02 10.98 13.05
N LEU A 259 5.65 10.87 11.78
CA LEU A 259 6.23 11.72 10.73
C LEU A 259 5.96 13.20 10.98
N ALA A 260 4.72 13.59 11.29
CA ALA A 260 4.36 14.98 11.61
C ALA A 260 5.20 15.53 12.78
N LYS A 261 5.36 14.75 13.86
CA LYS A 261 6.18 15.09 15.02
C LYS A 261 7.64 15.31 14.61
N ILE A 262 8.20 14.38 13.83
CA ILE A 262 9.57 14.52 13.34
C ILE A 262 9.70 15.78 12.49
N LEU A 263 8.75 16.10 11.61
CA LEU A 263 8.78 17.33 10.81
C LEU A 263 8.56 18.62 11.64
N GLY A 264 8.03 18.49 12.86
CA GLY A 264 7.77 19.61 13.78
C GLY A 264 6.35 20.18 13.71
N TYR A 265 5.38 19.37 13.27
CA TYR A 265 4.00 19.78 13.00
C TYR A 265 2.93 18.91 13.71
N SER A 266 3.30 18.11 14.71
CA SER A 266 2.35 17.23 15.43
C SER A 266 1.26 17.96 16.21
N GLU A 267 1.50 19.22 16.59
CA GLU A 267 0.52 20.06 17.29
C GLU A 267 -0.59 20.57 16.35
N ASP A 268 -0.35 20.56 15.04
CA ASP A 268 -1.34 20.91 14.02
C ASP A 268 -2.10 19.64 13.60
N LYS A 269 -3.29 19.47 14.16
CA LYS A 269 -4.15 18.31 13.90
C LYS A 269 -4.54 18.17 12.43
N ASP A 270 -4.74 19.30 11.74
CA ASP A 270 -5.11 19.29 10.33
C ASP A 270 -3.92 18.84 9.48
N PHE A 271 -2.69 19.21 9.87
CA PHE A 271 -1.48 18.72 9.22
C PHE A 271 -1.25 17.21 9.43
N VAL A 272 -1.57 16.69 10.62
CA VAL A 272 -1.50 15.24 10.88
C VAL A 272 -2.52 14.48 10.01
N GLU A 273 -3.77 14.94 9.94
CA GLU A 273 -4.79 14.36 9.06
C GLU A 273 -4.41 14.47 7.58
N LEU A 274 -3.82 15.60 7.18
CA LEU A 274 -3.28 15.77 5.83
C LEU A 274 -2.23 14.71 5.53
N LEU A 275 -1.29 14.42 6.44
CA LEU A 275 -0.27 13.39 6.22
C LEU A 275 -0.88 11.98 6.13
N ARG A 276 -1.88 11.65 6.96
CA ARG A 276 -2.60 10.37 6.88
C ARG A 276 -3.23 10.17 5.51
N LEU A 277 -3.93 11.20 5.00
CA LEU A 277 -4.52 11.16 3.68
C LEU A 277 -3.45 11.15 2.57
N TYR A 278 -2.43 12.01 2.67
CA TYR A 278 -1.38 12.15 1.67
C TYR A 278 -0.62 10.84 1.44
N LEU A 279 -0.18 10.19 2.53
CA LEU A 279 0.55 8.92 2.47
C LEU A 279 -0.33 7.79 1.96
N THR A 280 -1.63 7.83 2.29
CA THR A 280 -2.61 6.87 1.77
C THR A 280 -2.79 7.01 0.26
N ILE A 281 -3.16 8.20 -0.25
CA ILE A 281 -3.55 8.33 -1.66
C ILE A 281 -2.37 8.28 -2.64
N HIS A 282 -1.15 8.50 -2.18
CA HIS A 282 0.07 8.39 -3.01
C HIS A 282 0.82 7.06 -2.80
N SER A 283 0.23 6.09 -2.09
CA SER A 283 0.92 4.85 -1.75
C SER A 283 1.26 3.99 -2.97
N ASP A 284 0.38 3.99 -3.99
CA ASP A 284 0.52 3.16 -5.17
C ASP A 284 -0.25 3.74 -6.36
N HIS A 285 0.23 3.51 -7.59
CA HIS A 285 -0.48 3.90 -8.81
C HIS A 285 0.00 3.04 -10.00
N GLU A 286 -0.44 1.79 -9.99
CA GLU A 286 -0.01 0.72 -10.90
C GLU A 286 1.51 0.50 -10.90
N GLY A 287 1.99 -0.41 -11.75
CA GLY A 287 3.43 -0.73 -11.87
C GLY A 287 4.12 -0.12 -13.10
N GLY A 288 3.41 0.68 -13.91
CA GLY A 288 3.94 1.24 -15.15
C GLY A 288 4.75 2.54 -14.97
N ASN A 289 4.55 3.24 -13.85
CA ASN A 289 5.32 4.44 -13.53
C ASN A 289 6.80 4.09 -13.24
N VAL A 290 7.71 5.05 -13.46
CA VAL A 290 9.16 4.80 -13.45
C VAL A 290 9.64 4.26 -12.09
N SER A 291 9.12 4.79 -10.98
CA SER A 291 9.51 4.38 -9.64
C SER A 291 9.11 2.93 -9.35
N ALA A 292 7.83 2.57 -9.52
CA ALA A 292 7.33 1.22 -9.29
C ALA A 292 7.96 0.20 -10.25
N HIS A 293 8.09 0.55 -11.53
CA HIS A 293 8.73 -0.33 -12.52
C HIS A 293 10.21 -0.56 -12.19
N THR A 294 10.95 0.48 -11.79
CA THR A 294 12.36 0.33 -11.39
C THR A 294 12.51 -0.59 -10.18
N MET A 295 11.69 -0.40 -9.15
CA MET A 295 11.67 -1.27 -7.98
C MET A 295 11.41 -2.73 -8.38
N ARG A 296 10.41 -2.96 -9.25
CA ARG A 296 10.06 -4.29 -9.74
C ARG A 296 11.18 -4.92 -10.57
N LEU A 297 11.82 -4.14 -11.44
CA LEU A 297 12.90 -4.59 -12.30
C LEU A 297 14.12 -5.01 -11.48
N VAL A 298 14.57 -4.15 -10.57
CA VAL A 298 15.73 -4.42 -9.70
C VAL A 298 15.44 -5.61 -8.79
N GLY A 299 14.26 -5.66 -8.15
CA GLY A 299 13.85 -6.80 -7.32
C GLY A 299 13.72 -8.11 -8.09
N SER A 300 13.46 -8.08 -9.41
CA SER A 300 13.40 -9.29 -10.24
C SER A 300 14.74 -10.00 -10.39
N ALA A 301 15.85 -9.29 -10.17
CA ALA A 301 17.19 -9.86 -10.07
C ALA A 301 17.50 -10.43 -8.68
N LEU A 302 16.49 -10.52 -7.79
CA LEU A 302 16.61 -10.91 -6.39
C LEU A 302 17.49 -9.95 -5.56
N SER A 303 17.52 -8.67 -5.93
CA SER A 303 17.98 -7.63 -5.02
C SER A 303 16.99 -7.47 -3.87
N ASP A 304 17.50 -7.23 -2.66
CA ASP A 304 16.66 -7.02 -1.47
C ASP A 304 15.81 -5.73 -1.58
N PRO A 305 14.80 -5.56 -0.70
CA PRO A 305 13.93 -4.38 -0.72
C PRO A 305 14.66 -3.03 -0.59
N TYR A 306 15.78 -2.95 0.13
CA TYR A 306 16.52 -1.69 0.30
C TYR A 306 17.15 -1.25 -1.02
N ILE A 307 17.85 -2.16 -1.73
CA ILE A 307 18.42 -1.86 -3.05
C ILE A 307 17.31 -1.51 -4.04
N SER A 308 16.24 -2.30 -4.07
CA SER A 308 15.13 -2.09 -5.00
C SER A 308 14.45 -0.73 -4.77
N PHE A 309 14.25 -0.33 -3.51
CA PHE A 309 13.63 0.95 -3.17
C PHE A 309 14.58 2.14 -3.35
N SER A 310 15.88 1.99 -3.12
CA SER A 310 16.85 3.07 -3.45
C SER A 310 16.86 3.39 -4.94
N ALA A 311 16.80 2.37 -5.81
CA ALA A 311 16.69 2.57 -7.25
C ALA A 311 15.35 3.21 -7.64
N CYS A 312 14.27 2.81 -6.98
CA CYS A 312 12.95 3.44 -7.09
C CYS A 312 13.02 4.95 -6.80
N LEU A 313 13.66 5.37 -5.71
CA LEU A 313 13.85 6.78 -5.35
C LEU A 313 14.66 7.55 -6.40
N ASN A 314 15.67 6.93 -7.01
CA ASN A 314 16.43 7.55 -8.10
C ASN A 314 15.57 7.78 -9.35
N GLY A 315 14.70 6.82 -9.69
CA GLY A 315 13.72 6.96 -10.77
C GLY A 315 12.67 8.03 -10.46
N LEU A 316 12.22 8.11 -9.21
CA LEU A 316 11.26 9.11 -8.74
C LEU A 316 11.81 10.54 -8.78
N ALA A 317 13.11 10.72 -8.51
CA ALA A 317 13.77 12.02 -8.59
C ALA A 317 13.97 12.55 -10.03
N GLY A 318 13.57 11.80 -11.05
CA GLY A 318 13.62 12.23 -12.43
C GLY A 318 12.60 13.34 -12.70
N PRO A 319 12.96 14.47 -13.35
CA PRO A 319 12.06 15.61 -13.58
C PRO A 319 10.78 15.33 -14.38
N LEU A 320 10.66 14.14 -14.98
CA LEU A 320 9.47 13.69 -15.71
C LEU A 320 8.55 12.82 -14.84
N HIS A 321 8.83 12.71 -13.54
CA HIS A 321 8.07 11.88 -12.61
C HIS A 321 7.69 12.64 -11.33
N GLY A 322 8.65 12.99 -10.47
CA GLY A 322 8.43 13.71 -9.21
C GLY A 322 9.42 14.84 -8.98
#